data_AF-A0A0E3JL11-F1
#
_entry.id   AF-A0A0E3JL11-F1
#
_cell.length_a   1.000
_cell.length_b   1.000
_cell.length_c   1.000
_cell.angle_alpha   90.00
_cell.angle_beta   90.00
_cell.angle_gamma   90.00
#
_symmetry.space_group_name_H-M   'P 1'
#
loop_
_entity.id
_entity.type
_entity.pdbx_description
1 polymer ?
#
loop_
_entity_poly.entity_id
_entity_poly.type
_entity_poly.pdbx_seq_one_letter_code
_entity_poly.pdbx_strand_id
1 'polypeptide(L)'
;NVSSSWNVGIIDGLSGWRASVDDVPADTISRRFRYDVALVSALKDLEEDIMEGLKERGIDDSTCTSGFTVVVKESCDGMGDVSEKQGCGPAVPEKAVRFSFTVMSISFKAEGEEDAVTIFQEKKPNSELSCRPLCLMFVDESDHEMLTAILGPVVAERKAMKESRLILAIGGLLRSFRFFFRATGCDEKMVRDMEGLEAAGSTYICTLCDSTRAEASQNMVLHSITRSHDENLERYEIWRTNPFSESAEELRDRVKGVSAKPFLETQPTLDALHCDIGNATEFYKIFQDEIGEVYLKSNPTREQRRSWRSALDKQLRKNLKLKPVMRMNGNYARRLMTR
;
A
#
# COMPACT_ATOMS: atom_id res chain seq x y z
N ASN A 1 3.02 -2.12 -24.83
CA ASN A 1 4.40 -1.80 -24.36
C ASN A 1 4.95 -2.81 -23.36
N VAL A 2 4.59 -4.10 -23.45
CA VAL A 2 5.18 -5.19 -22.65
C VAL A 2 5.72 -6.22 -23.63
N SER A 3 6.91 -6.77 -23.36
CA SER A 3 7.52 -7.78 -24.23
C SER A 3 6.73 -9.10 -24.23
N SER A 4 6.65 -9.78 -25.37
CA SER A 4 5.97 -11.07 -25.51
C SER A 4 6.79 -12.27 -25.01
N SER A 5 8.07 -12.06 -24.67
CA SER A 5 8.95 -13.13 -24.16
C SER A 5 8.47 -13.60 -22.79
N TRP A 6 8.23 -14.89 -22.58
CA TRP A 6 7.70 -15.43 -21.31
C TRP A 6 8.77 -16.12 -20.45
N ASN A 7 9.99 -16.25 -20.95
CA ASN A 7 11.11 -16.94 -20.30
C ASN A 7 12.07 -15.98 -19.54
N VAL A 8 11.61 -14.77 -19.22
CA VAL A 8 12.41 -13.80 -18.46
C VAL A 8 12.36 -14.12 -16.96
N GLY A 9 13.52 -14.12 -16.30
CA GLY A 9 13.65 -14.34 -14.87
C GLY A 9 13.76 -13.03 -14.08
N ILE A 10 14.74 -12.98 -13.19
CA ILE A 10 15.11 -11.76 -12.46
C ILE A 10 15.69 -10.75 -13.44
N ILE A 11 15.17 -9.53 -13.41
CA ILE A 11 15.65 -8.41 -14.22
C ILE A 11 16.15 -7.27 -13.33
N ASP A 12 17.06 -6.46 -13.88
CA ASP A 12 17.48 -5.21 -13.26
C ASP A 12 16.30 -4.22 -13.28
N GLY A 13 15.93 -3.69 -12.10
CA GLY A 13 14.82 -2.76 -11.98
C GLY A 13 15.10 -1.40 -12.62
N LEU A 14 16.37 -1.06 -12.88
CA LEU A 14 16.77 0.15 -13.62
C LEU A 14 16.21 0.19 -15.05
N SER A 15 15.77 -0.94 -15.60
CA SER A 15 14.98 -1.01 -16.84
C SER A 15 15.62 -0.27 -18.04
N GLY A 16 16.94 -0.27 -18.14
CA GLY A 16 17.69 0.35 -19.24
C GLY A 16 18.13 1.79 -19.00
N TRP A 17 18.10 2.27 -17.75
CA TRP A 17 18.68 3.57 -17.38
C TRP A 17 20.12 3.68 -17.89
N ARG A 18 20.40 4.71 -18.70
CA ARG A 18 21.75 4.95 -19.22
C ARG A 18 22.64 5.43 -18.09
N ALA A 19 23.71 4.71 -17.83
CA ALA A 19 24.75 5.13 -16.89
C ALA A 19 25.67 6.17 -17.56
N SER A 20 25.13 7.35 -17.88
CA SER A 20 25.90 8.52 -18.35
C SER A 20 26.16 9.45 -17.17
N VAL A 21 27.34 10.06 -17.13
CA VAL A 21 27.68 11.08 -16.11
C VAL A 21 26.91 12.38 -16.35
N ASP A 22 26.47 12.62 -17.58
CA ASP A 22 25.69 13.80 -17.96
C ASP A 22 24.19 13.68 -17.62
N ASP A 23 23.72 12.46 -17.36
CA ASP A 23 22.32 12.17 -17.02
C ASP A 23 22.11 12.08 -15.50
N VAL A 24 20.86 11.99 -15.05
CA VAL A 24 20.53 11.75 -13.64
C VAL A 24 21.20 10.44 -13.18
N PRO A 25 21.99 10.45 -12.09
CA PRO A 25 22.68 9.27 -11.60
C PRO A 25 21.73 8.12 -11.27
N ALA A 26 22.10 6.90 -11.67
CA ALA A 26 21.39 5.68 -11.29
C ALA A 26 21.86 5.19 -9.90
N ASP A 27 21.70 6.03 -8.87
CA ASP A 27 22.17 5.79 -7.49
C ASP A 27 21.24 4.84 -6.71
N THR A 28 20.82 3.75 -7.36
CA THR A 28 20.00 2.72 -6.76
C THR A 28 20.35 1.35 -7.30
N ILE A 29 20.18 0.33 -6.47
CA ILE A 29 20.25 -1.07 -6.88
C ILE A 29 18.85 -1.64 -6.70
N SER A 30 18.29 -2.17 -7.79
CA SER A 30 16.97 -2.79 -7.76
C SER A 30 16.91 -4.07 -8.57
N ARG A 31 16.11 -5.03 -8.11
CA ARG A 31 15.83 -6.28 -8.82
C ARG A 31 14.35 -6.56 -8.75
N ARG A 32 13.79 -7.04 -9.86
CA ARG A 32 12.37 -7.40 -9.93
C ARG A 32 12.12 -8.59 -10.83
N PHE A 33 10.94 -9.16 -10.70
CA PHE A 33 10.34 -9.96 -11.76
C PHE A 33 9.51 -9.07 -12.67
N ARG A 34 9.35 -9.47 -13.93
CA ARG A 34 8.29 -8.90 -14.77
C ARG A 34 6.94 -9.35 -14.24
N TYR A 35 5.99 -8.43 -14.10
CA TYR A 35 4.82 -8.62 -13.26
C TYR A 35 3.90 -9.72 -13.79
N ASP A 36 3.62 -9.73 -15.08
CA ASP A 36 2.87 -10.79 -15.76
C ASP A 36 3.49 -12.18 -15.54
N VAL A 37 4.83 -12.31 -15.66
CA VAL A 37 5.53 -13.59 -15.45
C VAL A 37 5.43 -14.05 -13.99
N ALA A 38 5.58 -13.12 -13.04
CA ALA A 38 5.41 -13.43 -11.62
C ALA A 38 3.97 -13.87 -11.30
N LEU A 39 2.96 -13.23 -11.90
CA LEU A 39 1.56 -13.60 -11.74
C LEU A 39 1.25 -14.97 -12.34
N VAL A 40 1.76 -15.25 -13.55
CA VAL A 40 1.61 -16.57 -14.18
C VAL A 40 2.25 -17.64 -13.30
N SER A 41 3.45 -17.41 -12.79
CA SER A 41 4.12 -18.34 -11.87
C SER A 41 3.30 -18.54 -10.60
N ALA A 42 2.74 -17.48 -10.01
CA ALA A 42 1.93 -17.56 -8.80
C ALA A 42 0.60 -18.29 -9.03
N LEU A 43 -0.05 -18.11 -10.18
CA LEU A 43 -1.27 -18.84 -10.53
C LEU A 43 -1.00 -20.30 -10.83
N LYS A 44 0.13 -20.61 -11.46
CA LYS A 44 0.53 -22.00 -11.74
C LYS A 44 0.84 -22.77 -10.47
N ASP A 45 1.40 -22.10 -9.47
CA ASP A 45 1.61 -22.65 -8.12
C ASP A 45 0.29 -22.98 -7.40
N LEU A 46 -0.81 -22.29 -7.75
CA LEU A 46 -2.16 -22.55 -7.23
C LEU A 46 -2.96 -23.54 -8.09
N GLU A 47 -2.34 -24.24 -9.04
CA GLU A 47 -3.05 -25.14 -9.96
C GLU A 47 -3.82 -26.24 -9.22
N GLU A 48 -3.23 -26.87 -8.21
CA GLU A 48 -3.89 -27.91 -7.43
C GLU A 48 -5.10 -27.37 -6.67
N ASP A 49 -4.95 -26.22 -5.99
CA ASP A 49 -6.04 -25.56 -5.26
C ASP A 49 -7.19 -25.11 -6.19
N ILE A 50 -6.86 -24.62 -7.39
CA ILE A 50 -7.86 -24.23 -8.39
C ILE A 50 -8.67 -25.44 -8.84
N MET A 51 -8.00 -26.55 -9.15
CA MET A 51 -8.66 -27.79 -9.60
C MET A 51 -9.48 -28.44 -8.48
N GLU A 52 -8.98 -28.44 -7.25
CA GLU A 52 -9.76 -28.88 -6.08
C GLU A 52 -11.00 -28.00 -5.89
N GLY A 53 -10.86 -26.67 -5.95
CA GLY A 53 -11.96 -25.73 -5.83
C GLY A 53 -13.04 -25.90 -6.92
N LEU A 54 -12.65 -26.17 -8.17
CA LEU A 54 -13.60 -26.47 -9.25
C LEU A 54 -14.40 -27.75 -8.93
N LYS A 55 -13.71 -28.81 -8.52
CA LYS A 55 -14.32 -30.09 -8.17
C LYS A 55 -15.25 -30.00 -6.97
N GLU A 56 -14.86 -29.29 -5.91
CA GLU A 56 -15.70 -29.07 -4.71
C GLU A 56 -16.99 -28.32 -5.03
N ARG A 57 -16.95 -27.42 -6.01
CA ARG A 57 -18.11 -26.66 -6.48
C ARG A 57 -18.94 -27.42 -7.52
N GLY A 58 -18.55 -28.62 -7.92
CA GLY A 58 -19.23 -29.42 -8.94
C GLY A 58 -19.17 -28.79 -10.34
N ILE A 59 -18.19 -27.92 -10.58
CA ILE A 59 -17.99 -27.28 -11.89
C ILE A 59 -17.25 -28.28 -12.79
N ASP A 60 -17.79 -28.57 -13.96
CA ASP A 60 -17.16 -29.47 -14.91
C ASP A 60 -15.88 -28.84 -15.49
N ASP A 61 -14.75 -29.46 -15.19
CA ASP A 61 -13.41 -29.05 -15.63
C ASP A 61 -13.31 -28.81 -17.14
N SER A 62 -14.06 -29.59 -17.94
CA SER A 62 -14.01 -29.56 -19.39
C SER A 62 -14.71 -28.34 -20.01
N THR A 63 -15.70 -27.77 -19.32
CA THR A 63 -16.50 -26.64 -19.82
C THR A 63 -16.02 -25.30 -19.27
N CYS A 64 -15.37 -25.28 -18.11
CA CYS A 64 -14.87 -24.05 -17.46
C CYS A 64 -13.53 -23.57 -18.06
N THR A 65 -13.51 -23.22 -19.35
CA THR A 65 -12.30 -22.70 -20.04
C THR A 65 -12.20 -21.18 -20.01
N SER A 66 -13.28 -20.46 -19.70
CA SER A 66 -13.27 -19.00 -19.63
C SER A 66 -14.20 -18.49 -18.53
N GLY A 67 -13.93 -17.31 -18.00
CA GLY A 67 -14.75 -16.70 -16.93
C GLY A 67 -14.06 -16.65 -15.58
N PHE A 68 -12.76 -16.96 -15.50
CA PHE A 68 -12.00 -16.81 -14.27
C PHE A 68 -11.65 -15.35 -14.00
N THR A 69 -11.77 -15.00 -12.72
CA THR A 69 -11.46 -13.69 -12.19
C THR A 69 -10.54 -13.84 -10.99
N VAL A 70 -9.37 -13.23 -11.06
CA VAL A 70 -8.34 -13.26 -10.03
C VAL A 70 -8.30 -11.90 -9.34
N VAL A 71 -8.47 -11.87 -8.03
CA VAL A 71 -8.29 -10.65 -7.22
C VAL A 71 -6.89 -10.68 -6.60
N VAL A 72 -6.10 -9.66 -6.90
CA VAL A 72 -4.71 -9.53 -6.45
C VAL A 72 -4.60 -8.35 -5.50
N LYS A 73 -4.15 -8.60 -4.27
CA LYS A 73 -3.76 -7.54 -3.34
C LYS A 73 -2.32 -7.13 -3.64
N GLU A 74 -2.11 -5.84 -3.84
CA GLU A 74 -0.78 -5.24 -4.02
C GLU A 74 -0.39 -4.50 -2.73
N SER A 75 0.89 -4.59 -2.35
CA SER A 75 1.43 -3.97 -1.13
C SER A 75 2.80 -3.37 -1.41
N CYS A 76 3.05 -2.16 -0.91
CA CYS A 76 4.31 -1.45 -1.04
C CYS A 76 4.63 -0.78 0.28
N ASP A 77 5.84 -1.03 0.80
CA ASP A 77 6.25 -0.56 2.12
C ASP A 77 7.74 -0.19 2.11
N GLY A 78 8.06 0.89 2.82
CA GLY A 78 9.41 1.38 3.03
C GLY A 78 10.02 0.82 4.31
N MET A 79 11.29 0.45 4.26
CA MET A 79 12.07 -0.09 5.36
C MET A 79 13.30 0.78 5.60
N GLY A 80 13.43 1.30 6.82
CA GLY A 80 14.65 1.98 7.28
C GLY A 80 15.67 1.01 7.87
N ASP A 81 16.81 1.56 8.28
CA ASP A 81 17.88 0.85 9.00
C ASP A 81 18.44 -0.36 8.23
N VAL A 82 18.59 -0.23 6.91
CA VAL A 82 19.15 -1.26 6.03
C VAL A 82 20.61 -0.94 5.74
N SER A 83 21.53 -1.49 6.53
CA SER A 83 22.95 -1.16 6.44
C SER A 83 23.55 -1.37 5.05
N GLU A 84 24.25 -0.36 4.55
CA GLU A 84 24.99 -0.45 3.31
C GLU A 84 26.17 -1.43 3.45
N LYS A 85 26.45 -2.19 2.39
CA LYS A 85 27.61 -3.06 2.34
C LYS A 85 28.80 -2.32 1.73
N GLN A 86 30.00 -2.58 2.25
CA GLN A 86 31.21 -2.29 1.50
C GLN A 86 31.17 -3.06 0.17
N GLY A 87 31.54 -2.39 -0.92
CA GLY A 87 31.46 -2.94 -2.27
C GLY A 87 32.09 -2.04 -3.32
N CYS A 88 31.92 -2.41 -4.59
CA CYS A 88 32.45 -1.65 -5.73
C CYS A 88 31.58 -0.41 -6.10
N GLY A 89 30.50 -0.16 -5.36
CA GLY A 89 29.49 0.85 -5.67
C GLY A 89 28.33 0.33 -6.54
N PRO A 90 27.38 1.21 -6.90
CA PRO A 90 27.30 2.63 -6.49
C PRO A 90 27.02 2.78 -4.99
N ALA A 91 27.20 3.99 -4.46
CA ALA A 91 26.71 4.31 -3.12
C ALA A 91 25.19 4.22 -3.11
N VAL A 92 24.61 3.60 -2.09
CA VAL A 92 23.15 3.39 -2.00
C VAL A 92 22.61 3.84 -0.65
N PRO A 93 21.35 4.29 -0.56
CA PRO A 93 20.76 4.69 0.71
C PRO A 93 20.60 3.50 1.66
N GLU A 94 20.70 3.75 2.97
CA GLU A 94 20.42 2.75 4.02
C GLU A 94 18.91 2.53 4.27
N LYS A 95 18.13 2.62 3.19
CA LYS A 95 16.69 2.42 3.14
C LYS A 95 16.36 1.54 1.95
N ALA A 96 15.32 0.74 2.08
CA ALA A 96 14.83 -0.12 1.02
C ALA A 96 13.32 0.01 0.87
N VAL A 97 12.81 -0.11 -0.35
CA VAL A 97 11.39 -0.24 -0.63
C VAL A 97 11.14 -1.64 -1.17
N ARG A 98 10.05 -2.27 -0.72
CA ARG A 98 9.62 -3.59 -1.18
C ARG A 98 8.20 -3.52 -1.73
N PHE A 99 8.08 -3.83 -3.02
CA PHE A 99 6.79 -4.02 -3.68
C PHE A 99 6.49 -5.52 -3.79
N SER A 100 5.27 -5.91 -3.44
CA SER A 100 4.83 -7.30 -3.34
C SER A 100 3.35 -7.46 -3.68
N PHE A 101 2.94 -8.69 -3.94
CA PHE A 101 1.53 -9.01 -4.20
C PHE A 101 1.12 -10.35 -3.59
N THR A 102 -0.18 -10.53 -3.43
CA THR A 102 -0.82 -11.77 -2.98
C THR A 102 -2.05 -12.03 -3.82
N VAL A 103 -2.20 -13.27 -4.30
CA VAL A 103 -3.45 -13.73 -4.92
C VAL A 103 -4.46 -13.95 -3.79
N MET A 104 -5.47 -13.08 -3.69
CA MET A 104 -6.44 -13.11 -2.59
C MET A 104 -7.55 -14.11 -2.85
N SER A 105 -8.08 -14.12 -4.08
CA SER A 105 -9.14 -15.03 -4.47
C SER A 105 -9.15 -15.27 -5.96
N ILE A 106 -9.68 -16.43 -6.33
CA ILE A 106 -10.00 -16.78 -7.70
C ILE A 106 -11.47 -17.18 -7.70
N SER A 107 -12.22 -16.61 -8.62
CA SER A 107 -13.64 -16.92 -8.83
C SER A 107 -13.88 -17.29 -10.27
N PHE A 108 -14.93 -18.06 -10.51
CA PHE A 108 -15.37 -18.49 -11.82
C PHE A 108 -16.81 -18.03 -12.04
N LYS A 109 -17.07 -17.45 -13.22
CA LYS A 109 -18.41 -17.08 -13.66
C LYS A 109 -18.72 -17.80 -14.97
N ALA A 110 -19.71 -18.70 -14.95
CA ALA A 110 -20.18 -19.37 -16.15
C ALA A 110 -20.91 -18.39 -17.08
N GLU A 111 -20.94 -18.72 -18.37
CA GLU A 111 -21.67 -17.93 -19.35
C GLU A 111 -23.19 -18.08 -19.11
N GLY A 112 -23.89 -16.96 -18.92
CA GLY A 112 -25.33 -16.93 -18.65
C GLY A 112 -25.73 -16.96 -17.18
N GLU A 113 -24.81 -17.15 -16.24
CA GLU A 113 -25.08 -17.01 -14.81
C GLU A 113 -24.92 -15.57 -14.32
N GLU A 114 -25.69 -15.17 -13.31
CA GLU A 114 -25.59 -13.82 -12.73
C GLU A 114 -24.42 -13.72 -11.75
N ASP A 115 -24.23 -14.73 -10.90
CA ASP A 115 -23.27 -14.73 -9.80
C ASP A 115 -21.97 -15.47 -10.13
N ALA A 116 -20.84 -14.95 -9.62
CA ALA A 116 -19.56 -15.63 -9.70
C ALA A 116 -19.36 -16.51 -8.45
N VAL A 117 -18.82 -17.71 -8.64
CA VAL A 117 -18.52 -18.66 -7.56
C VAL A 117 -17.03 -18.59 -7.20
N THR A 118 -16.71 -18.38 -5.93
CA THR A 118 -15.32 -18.42 -5.45
C THR A 118 -14.80 -19.86 -5.40
N ILE A 119 -13.71 -20.11 -6.13
CA ILE A 119 -13.03 -21.41 -6.21
C ILE A 119 -11.81 -21.47 -5.30
N PHE A 120 -11.11 -20.35 -5.13
CA PHE A 120 -9.98 -20.23 -4.23
C PHE A 120 -10.11 -18.93 -3.42
N GLN A 121 -9.78 -19.01 -2.13
CA GLN A 121 -9.70 -17.87 -1.24
C GLN A 121 -8.53 -18.09 -0.28
N GLU A 122 -7.61 -17.13 -0.23
CA GLU A 122 -6.48 -17.15 0.68
C GLU A 122 -6.98 -17.15 2.14
N LYS A 123 -6.65 -18.21 2.89
CA LYS A 123 -7.13 -18.44 4.26
C LYS A 123 -6.40 -17.56 5.27
N LYS A 124 -5.14 -17.20 4.99
CA LYS A 124 -4.28 -16.38 5.85
C LYS A 124 -3.66 -15.23 5.05
N PRO A 125 -4.46 -14.22 4.64
CA PRO A 125 -3.99 -13.14 3.77
C PRO A 125 -3.00 -12.17 4.44
N ASN A 126 -2.82 -12.30 5.75
CA ASN A 126 -1.84 -11.53 6.54
C ASN A 126 -0.60 -12.37 6.92
N SER A 127 -0.48 -13.60 6.39
CA SER A 127 0.75 -14.38 6.55
C SER A 127 1.80 -13.92 5.53
N GLU A 128 3.04 -13.90 5.98
CA GLU A 128 4.23 -13.73 5.17
C GLU A 128 4.34 -14.80 4.06
N LEU A 129 3.78 -16.00 4.25
CA LEU A 129 3.89 -17.11 3.30
C LEU A 129 3.11 -16.88 2.01
N SER A 130 2.05 -16.09 2.05
CA SER A 130 1.23 -15.75 0.87
C SER A 130 1.67 -14.44 0.19
N CYS A 131 2.62 -13.71 0.80
CA CYS A 131 3.13 -12.44 0.30
C CYS A 131 4.32 -12.66 -0.64
N ARG A 132 4.11 -12.51 -1.96
CA ARG A 132 5.13 -12.76 -2.98
C ARG A 132 5.88 -11.47 -3.31
N PRO A 133 7.21 -11.39 -3.14
CA PRO A 133 7.98 -10.21 -3.50
C PRO A 133 8.05 -10.06 -5.03
N LEU A 134 7.84 -8.84 -5.51
CA LEU A 134 7.90 -8.53 -6.94
C LEU A 134 9.09 -7.65 -7.29
N CYS A 135 9.31 -6.58 -6.52
CA CYS A 135 10.38 -5.61 -6.75
C CYS A 135 11.03 -5.21 -5.43
N LEU A 136 12.36 -5.28 -5.40
CA LEU A 136 13.21 -4.88 -4.29
C LEU A 136 14.12 -3.76 -4.77
N MET A 137 14.24 -2.68 -3.99
CA MET A 137 15.07 -1.53 -4.34
C MET A 137 15.67 -0.88 -3.10
N PHE A 138 16.91 -0.42 -3.20
CA PHE A 138 17.51 0.48 -2.20
C PHE A 138 17.18 1.92 -2.60
N VAL A 139 16.09 2.43 -2.03
CA VAL A 139 15.52 3.77 -2.30
C VAL A 139 14.91 4.26 -0.99
N ASP A 140 15.01 5.56 -0.73
CA ASP A 140 14.18 6.20 0.30
C ASP A 140 12.77 6.36 -0.28
N GLU A 141 11.74 5.86 0.38
CA GLU A 141 10.35 6.07 -0.05
C GLU A 141 9.99 7.55 -0.25
N SER A 142 10.74 8.45 0.40
CA SER A 142 10.57 9.90 0.29
C SER A 142 11.24 10.50 -0.97
N ASP A 143 12.08 9.74 -1.67
CA ASP A 143 12.68 10.10 -2.96
C ASP A 143 11.72 9.70 -4.09
N HIS A 144 10.83 10.63 -4.42
CA HIS A 144 9.79 10.43 -5.41
C HIS A 144 10.35 10.16 -6.83
N GLU A 145 11.47 10.78 -7.18
CA GLU A 145 12.07 10.63 -8.52
C GLU A 145 12.57 9.21 -8.73
N MET A 146 13.35 8.69 -7.78
CA MET A 146 13.85 7.31 -7.84
C MET A 146 12.71 6.29 -7.72
N LEU A 147 11.77 6.52 -6.80
CA LEU A 147 10.65 5.60 -6.59
C LEU A 147 9.79 5.46 -7.86
N THR A 148 9.45 6.59 -8.50
CA THR A 148 8.65 6.58 -9.73
C THR A 148 9.41 6.02 -10.92
N ALA A 149 10.72 6.27 -11.03
CA ALA A 149 11.56 5.70 -12.08
C ALA A 149 11.60 4.16 -12.02
N ILE A 150 11.75 3.58 -10.81
CA ILE A 150 11.80 2.13 -10.62
C ILE A 150 10.41 1.47 -10.73
N LEU A 151 9.37 2.08 -10.15
CA LEU A 151 8.01 1.51 -10.18
C LEU A 151 7.24 1.81 -11.46
N GLY A 152 7.65 2.79 -12.27
CA GLY A 152 6.99 3.16 -13.52
C GLY A 152 6.73 1.98 -14.47
N PRO A 153 7.73 1.13 -14.76
CA PRO A 153 7.52 -0.10 -15.54
C PRO A 153 6.51 -1.07 -14.91
N VAL A 154 6.50 -1.21 -13.58
CA VAL A 154 5.54 -2.06 -12.86
C VAL A 154 4.12 -1.53 -13.03
N VAL A 155 3.93 -0.21 -12.91
CA VAL A 155 2.62 0.45 -13.13
C VAL A 155 2.17 0.27 -14.58
N ALA A 156 3.07 0.41 -15.55
CA ALA A 156 2.76 0.23 -16.96
C ALA A 156 2.33 -1.21 -17.29
N GLU A 157 3.02 -2.20 -16.71
CA GLU A 157 2.65 -3.62 -16.79
C GLU A 157 1.27 -3.87 -16.16
N ARG A 158 1.03 -3.35 -14.94
CA ARG A 158 -0.27 -3.42 -14.25
C ARG A 158 -1.41 -2.85 -15.08
N LYS A 159 -1.23 -1.66 -15.67
CA LYS A 159 -2.24 -1.01 -16.53
C LYS A 159 -2.53 -1.83 -17.79
N ALA A 160 -1.50 -2.39 -18.43
CA ALA A 160 -1.68 -3.25 -19.60
C ALA A 160 -2.44 -4.54 -19.24
N MET A 161 -2.20 -5.11 -18.05
CA MET A 161 -2.87 -6.34 -17.62
C MET A 161 -4.35 -6.15 -17.35
N LYS A 162 -4.79 -4.98 -16.86
CA LYS A 162 -6.22 -4.68 -16.61
C LYS A 162 -7.11 -4.83 -17.84
N GLU A 163 -6.60 -4.50 -19.02
CA GLU A 163 -7.34 -4.54 -20.29
C GLU A 163 -7.25 -5.90 -21.00
N SER A 164 -6.39 -6.80 -20.51
CA SER A 164 -6.06 -8.06 -21.17
C SER A 164 -6.68 -9.27 -20.47
N ARG A 165 -6.72 -10.40 -21.18
CA ARG A 165 -7.06 -11.71 -20.60
C ARG A 165 -5.83 -12.60 -20.71
N LEU A 166 -5.40 -13.17 -19.59
CA LEU A 166 -4.34 -14.17 -19.58
C LEU A 166 -4.91 -15.51 -20.07
N ILE A 167 -4.16 -16.22 -20.90
CA ILE A 167 -4.45 -17.61 -21.28
C ILE A 167 -3.34 -18.47 -20.68
N LEU A 168 -3.71 -19.41 -19.82
CA LEU A 168 -2.76 -20.28 -19.10
C LEU A 168 -3.28 -21.71 -19.07
N ALA A 169 -2.37 -22.69 -19.24
CA ALA A 169 -2.71 -24.11 -19.11
C ALA A 169 -2.80 -24.49 -17.63
N ILE A 170 -4.00 -24.84 -17.15
CA ILE A 170 -4.31 -25.26 -15.77
C ILE A 170 -5.20 -26.51 -15.83
N GLY A 171 -4.76 -27.59 -15.18
CA GLY A 171 -5.41 -28.90 -15.26
C GLY A 171 -5.37 -29.50 -16.67
N GLY A 172 -4.32 -29.20 -17.44
CA GLY A 172 -4.17 -29.68 -18.82
C GLY A 172 -4.98 -28.93 -19.88
N LEU A 173 -5.84 -27.97 -19.50
CA LEU A 173 -6.66 -27.17 -20.41
C LEU A 173 -6.22 -25.70 -20.42
N LEU A 174 -6.35 -25.05 -21.58
CA LEU A 174 -6.12 -23.60 -21.68
C LEU A 174 -7.33 -22.86 -21.09
N ARG A 175 -7.07 -22.05 -20.05
CA ARG A 175 -8.09 -21.29 -19.34
C ARG A 175 -7.81 -19.79 -19.41
N SER A 176 -8.89 -19.00 -19.47
CA SER A 176 -8.83 -17.53 -19.58
C SER A 176 -9.12 -16.83 -18.26
N PHE A 177 -8.18 -16.00 -17.81
CA PHE A 177 -8.21 -15.26 -16.54
C PHE A 177 -8.25 -13.74 -16.76
N ARG A 178 -9.05 -13.05 -15.94
CA ARG A 178 -9.03 -11.59 -15.75
C ARG A 178 -8.44 -11.24 -14.39
N PHE A 179 -7.79 -10.08 -14.29
CA PHE A 179 -7.18 -9.62 -13.05
C PHE A 179 -7.85 -8.35 -12.52
N PHE A 180 -8.15 -8.34 -11.22
CA PHE A 180 -8.50 -7.14 -10.47
C PHE A 180 -7.42 -6.84 -9.44
N PHE A 181 -6.70 -5.76 -9.66
CA PHE A 181 -5.66 -5.28 -8.76
C PHE A 181 -6.26 -4.38 -7.67
N ARG A 182 -5.90 -4.65 -6.42
CA ARG A 182 -6.33 -3.90 -5.23
C ARG A 182 -5.10 -3.52 -4.42
N ALA A 183 -4.52 -2.35 -4.70
CA ALA A 183 -3.44 -1.80 -3.90
C ALA A 183 -4.00 -1.31 -2.56
N THR A 184 -3.88 -2.16 -1.54
CA THR A 184 -4.46 -1.94 -0.19
C THR A 184 -3.43 -2.12 0.93
N GLY A 185 -2.26 -2.69 0.64
CA GLY A 185 -1.19 -2.92 1.62
C GLY A 185 -0.14 -1.81 1.62
N CYS A 186 -0.57 -0.55 1.68
CA CYS A 186 0.31 0.61 1.79
C CYS A 186 -0.07 1.39 3.05
N ASP A 187 0.92 1.93 3.78
CA ASP A 187 0.64 2.84 4.89
C ASP A 187 0.15 4.20 4.38
N GLU A 188 -0.39 5.04 5.27
CA GLU A 188 -0.96 6.34 4.85
C GLU A 188 0.09 7.25 4.19
N LYS A 189 1.36 7.17 4.65
CA LYS A 189 2.44 7.96 4.08
C LYS A 189 2.65 7.60 2.61
N MET A 190 2.83 6.30 2.34
CA MET A 190 3.02 5.78 0.99
C MET A 190 1.81 6.06 0.08
N VAL A 191 0.58 5.92 0.60
CA VAL A 191 -0.64 6.27 -0.16
C VAL A 191 -0.64 7.74 -0.56
N ARG A 192 -0.31 8.65 0.36
CA ARG A 192 -0.25 10.09 0.06
C ARG A 192 0.79 10.40 -1.02
N ASP A 193 1.97 9.80 -0.92
CA ASP A 193 3.05 10.00 -1.90
C ASP A 193 2.67 9.43 -3.28
N MET A 194 1.98 8.29 -3.34
CA MET A 194 1.52 7.65 -4.58
C MET A 194 0.34 8.35 -5.27
N GLU A 195 -0.57 8.92 -4.46
CA GLU A 195 -1.78 9.63 -4.91
C GLU A 195 -1.59 11.16 -4.97
N GLY A 196 -0.36 11.65 -4.82
CA GLY A 196 -0.02 13.08 -4.99
C GLY A 196 -0.62 14.01 -3.93
N LEU A 197 -0.96 13.47 -2.77
CA LEU A 197 -1.53 14.20 -1.64
C LEU A 197 -0.43 14.80 -0.78
N GLU A 198 -0.70 15.95 -0.16
CA GLU A 198 0.17 16.47 0.90
C GLU A 198 0.33 15.46 2.06
N ALA A 199 1.49 15.52 2.73
CA ALA A 199 1.84 14.61 3.82
C ALA A 199 0.84 14.65 5.01
N ALA A 200 0.89 13.62 5.88
CA ALA A 200 -0.06 13.39 6.97
C ALA A 200 -0.24 14.55 7.98
N GLY A 201 0.69 15.50 8.02
CA GLY A 201 0.59 16.72 8.84
C GLY A 201 -0.30 17.82 8.26
N SER A 202 -0.83 17.65 7.05
CA SER A 202 -1.65 18.64 6.32
C SER A 202 -2.98 18.98 7.02
N THR A 203 -3.53 20.15 6.68
CA THR A 203 -4.92 20.52 6.98
C THR A 203 -5.93 19.54 6.36
N TYR A 204 -5.61 18.89 5.22
CA TYR A 204 -6.42 17.86 4.59
C TYR A 204 -6.01 16.48 5.11
N ILE A 205 -6.73 16.00 6.12
CA ILE A 205 -6.33 14.84 6.93
C ILE A 205 -6.75 13.48 6.37
N CYS A 206 -7.68 13.43 5.42
CA CYS A 206 -8.22 12.17 4.93
C CYS A 206 -7.69 11.83 3.54
N THR A 207 -7.33 10.57 3.30
CA THR A 207 -7.02 10.06 1.95
C THR A 207 -8.29 9.72 1.15
N LEU A 208 -9.46 9.69 1.80
CA LEU A 208 -10.73 9.21 1.23
C LEU A 208 -11.76 10.34 1.01
N CYS A 209 -11.69 11.43 1.78
CA CYS A 209 -12.61 12.57 1.68
C CYS A 209 -11.85 13.91 1.73
N ASP A 210 -12.58 15.00 1.51
CA ASP A 210 -12.02 16.34 1.40
C ASP A 210 -12.07 17.20 2.67
N SER A 211 -12.60 16.63 3.75
CA SER A 211 -12.77 17.32 5.02
C SER A 211 -11.42 17.78 5.59
N THR A 212 -11.38 19.03 6.04
CA THR A 212 -10.24 19.58 6.75
C THR A 212 -10.18 19.08 8.20
N ARG A 213 -9.03 19.25 8.86
CA ARG A 213 -8.85 18.94 10.28
C ARG A 213 -9.89 19.63 11.17
N ALA A 214 -10.17 20.91 10.91
CA ALA A 214 -11.11 21.68 11.70
C ALA A 214 -12.55 21.18 11.50
N GLU A 215 -12.97 20.95 10.25
CA GLU A 215 -14.30 20.42 9.93
C GLU A 215 -14.53 19.03 10.53
N ALA A 216 -13.53 18.14 10.40
CA ALA A 216 -13.60 16.79 10.97
C ALA A 216 -13.64 16.78 12.51
N SER A 217 -13.12 17.82 13.17
CA SER A 217 -13.26 17.96 14.62
C SER A 217 -14.66 18.39 15.06
N GLN A 218 -15.39 19.11 14.21
CA GLN A 218 -16.77 19.53 14.48
C GLN A 218 -17.78 18.43 14.17
N ASN A 219 -17.54 17.68 13.09
CA ASN A 219 -18.34 16.54 12.69
C ASN A 219 -17.44 15.32 12.48
N MET A 220 -17.48 14.36 13.39
CA MET A 220 -16.55 13.23 13.39
C MET A 220 -17.04 12.00 12.62
N VAL A 221 -18.35 11.83 12.44
CA VAL A 221 -18.95 10.54 12.03
C VAL A 221 -19.70 10.59 10.71
N LEU A 222 -19.98 11.78 10.18
CA LEU A 222 -20.75 11.94 8.95
C LEU A 222 -19.85 12.52 7.85
N HIS A 223 -19.20 11.61 7.12
CA HIS A 223 -18.36 11.89 5.95
C HIS A 223 -18.69 10.86 4.86
N SER A 224 -18.38 11.19 3.60
CA SER A 224 -18.51 10.27 2.47
C SER A 224 -17.18 10.16 1.73
N ILE A 225 -16.93 9.00 1.12
CA ILE A 225 -15.74 8.79 0.28
C ILE A 225 -15.97 9.55 -1.03
N THR A 226 -15.08 10.49 -1.33
CA THR A 226 -15.12 11.29 -2.56
C THR A 226 -13.90 11.03 -3.41
N ARG A 227 -12.71 10.98 -2.80
CA ARG A 227 -11.43 10.87 -3.52
C ARG A 227 -11.30 9.55 -4.27
N SER A 228 -10.78 9.66 -5.49
CA SER A 228 -10.39 8.54 -6.34
C SER A 228 -9.15 8.90 -7.15
N HIS A 229 -8.47 7.88 -7.70
CA HIS A 229 -7.26 8.10 -8.49
C HIS A 229 -7.49 9.00 -9.71
N ASP A 230 -8.59 8.78 -10.46
CA ASP A 230 -8.92 9.57 -11.64
C ASP A 230 -9.23 11.03 -11.26
N GLU A 231 -9.97 11.24 -10.17
CA GLU A 231 -10.23 12.58 -9.66
C GLU A 231 -8.94 13.29 -9.21
N ASN A 232 -8.02 12.58 -8.56
CA ASN A 232 -6.73 13.15 -8.16
C ASN A 232 -5.89 13.56 -9.39
N LEU A 233 -5.92 12.79 -10.48
CA LEU A 233 -5.27 13.16 -11.73
C LEU A 233 -5.85 14.46 -12.31
N GLU A 234 -7.17 14.59 -12.32
CA GLU A 234 -7.85 15.82 -12.78
C GLU A 234 -7.52 17.02 -11.88
N ARG A 235 -7.56 16.84 -10.55
CA ARG A 235 -7.18 17.88 -9.57
C ARG A 235 -5.74 18.33 -9.75
N TYR A 236 -4.82 17.41 -10.03
CA TYR A 236 -3.43 17.76 -10.32
C TYR A 236 -3.30 18.61 -11.60
N GLU A 237 -4.04 18.30 -12.67
CA GLU A 237 -3.98 19.13 -13.88
C GLU A 237 -4.55 20.53 -13.64
N ILE A 238 -5.55 20.70 -12.77
CA ILE A 238 -6.02 22.01 -12.30
C ILE A 238 -4.92 22.73 -11.51
N TRP A 239 -4.26 22.05 -10.57
CA TRP A 239 -3.13 22.59 -9.81
C TRP A 239 -2.00 23.07 -10.73
N ARG A 240 -1.59 22.25 -11.69
CA ARG A 240 -0.48 22.53 -12.60
C ARG A 240 -0.79 23.67 -13.58
N THR A 241 -2.01 23.74 -14.10
CA THR A 241 -2.39 24.72 -15.13
C THR A 241 -2.91 26.03 -14.56
N ASN A 242 -3.40 26.02 -13.32
CA ASN A 242 -4.05 27.14 -12.64
C ASN A 242 -4.98 27.94 -13.59
N PRO A 243 -6.04 27.31 -14.13
CA PRO A 243 -6.85 27.91 -15.19
C PRO A 243 -7.62 29.15 -14.70
N PHE A 244 -7.77 29.31 -13.38
CA PHE A 244 -8.48 30.43 -12.75
C PHE A 244 -7.54 31.54 -12.25
N SER A 245 -6.21 31.38 -12.43
CA SER A 245 -5.20 32.34 -11.95
C SER A 245 -5.34 32.67 -10.46
N GLU A 246 -5.68 31.66 -9.66
CA GLU A 246 -5.84 31.78 -8.22
C GLU A 246 -4.50 31.94 -7.51
N SER A 247 -4.53 32.53 -6.31
CA SER A 247 -3.37 32.52 -5.41
C SER A 247 -3.05 31.10 -4.94
N ALA A 248 -1.87 30.89 -4.37
CA ALA A 248 -1.45 29.57 -3.91
C ALA A 248 -2.40 28.96 -2.87
N GLU A 249 -2.95 29.77 -1.96
CA GLU A 249 -3.86 29.30 -0.91
C GLU A 249 -5.23 28.92 -1.48
N GLU A 250 -5.79 29.76 -2.35
CA GLU A 250 -7.07 29.51 -3.02
C GLU A 250 -6.99 28.27 -3.92
N LEU A 251 -5.91 28.14 -4.71
CA LEU A 251 -5.70 26.99 -5.59
C LEU A 251 -5.53 25.70 -4.78
N ARG A 252 -4.76 25.75 -3.67
CA ARG A 252 -4.59 24.62 -2.75
C ARG A 252 -5.92 24.17 -2.15
N ASP A 253 -6.79 25.11 -1.81
CA ASP A 253 -8.14 24.78 -1.33
C ASP A 253 -9.03 24.20 -2.43
N ARG A 254 -8.97 24.74 -3.65
CA ARG A 254 -9.70 24.21 -4.80
C ARG A 254 -9.38 22.73 -5.06
N VAL A 255 -8.09 22.37 -5.04
CA VAL A 255 -7.63 21.00 -5.32
C VAL A 255 -7.54 20.13 -4.07
N LYS A 256 -7.95 20.66 -2.90
CA LYS A 256 -7.99 19.96 -1.61
C LYS A 256 -6.66 19.28 -1.25
N GLY A 257 -5.54 19.96 -1.54
CA GLY A 257 -4.19 19.50 -1.20
C GLY A 257 -3.59 18.42 -2.12
N VAL A 258 -4.11 18.26 -3.35
CA VAL A 258 -3.42 17.52 -4.42
C VAL A 258 -2.40 18.45 -5.07
N SER A 259 -1.10 18.18 -4.87
CA SER A 259 -0.02 19.07 -5.34
C SER A 259 1.07 18.37 -6.15
N ALA A 260 1.06 17.04 -6.17
CA ALA A 260 1.91 16.21 -7.03
C ALA A 260 1.03 15.34 -7.93
N LYS A 261 1.61 14.83 -9.02
CA LYS A 261 0.88 13.99 -9.97
C LYS A 261 0.75 12.56 -9.39
N PRO A 262 -0.47 12.03 -9.20
CA PRO A 262 -0.64 10.62 -8.86
C PRO A 262 0.00 9.73 -9.92
N PHE A 263 0.68 8.66 -9.49
CA PHE A 263 1.35 7.75 -10.44
C PHE A 263 0.96 6.28 -10.27
N LEU A 264 0.48 5.87 -9.09
CA LEU A 264 -0.02 4.52 -8.84
C LEU A 264 -1.41 4.60 -8.21
N GLU A 265 -2.39 4.03 -8.88
CA GLU A 265 -3.77 3.92 -8.39
C GLU A 265 -3.86 3.01 -7.17
N THR A 266 -4.36 3.58 -6.08
CA THR A 266 -4.65 2.91 -4.83
C THR A 266 -6.15 2.69 -4.65
N GLN A 267 -6.51 1.62 -3.95
CA GLN A 267 -7.91 1.41 -3.59
C GLN A 267 -8.25 2.35 -2.43
N PRO A 268 -9.35 3.13 -2.49
CA PRO A 268 -9.81 3.92 -1.35
C PRO A 268 -10.24 2.98 -0.21
N THR A 269 -9.35 2.79 0.76
CA THR A 269 -9.51 1.92 1.92
C THR A 269 -8.62 2.42 3.07
N LEU A 270 -8.65 1.70 4.20
CA LEU A 270 -7.87 2.00 5.39
C LEU A 270 -7.00 0.79 5.76
N ASP A 271 -5.74 1.03 6.14
CA ASP A 271 -4.85 -0.02 6.66
C ASP A 271 -5.11 -0.33 8.13
N ALA A 272 -5.56 -1.55 8.41
CA ALA A 272 -5.91 -2.00 9.75
C ALA A 272 -4.74 -1.89 10.73
N LEU A 273 -3.52 -2.25 10.33
CA LEU A 273 -2.37 -2.30 11.23
C LEU A 273 -1.97 -0.91 11.73
N HIS A 274 -1.78 0.04 10.81
CA HIS A 274 -1.39 1.40 11.17
C HIS A 274 -2.53 2.15 11.88
N CYS A 275 -3.80 1.85 11.57
CA CYS A 275 -4.94 2.38 12.32
C CYS A 275 -4.92 1.91 13.78
N ASP A 276 -4.72 0.63 14.04
CA ASP A 276 -4.61 0.08 15.40
C ASP A 276 -3.48 0.75 16.19
N ILE A 277 -2.31 0.89 15.56
CA ILE A 277 -1.13 1.52 16.18
C ILE A 277 -1.39 3.01 16.46
N GLY A 278 -1.99 3.72 15.50
CA GLY A 278 -2.34 5.13 15.62
C GLY A 278 -3.32 5.38 16.76
N ASN A 279 -4.43 4.64 16.79
CA ASN A 279 -5.43 4.72 17.85
C ASN A 279 -4.84 4.39 19.22
N ALA A 280 -4.10 3.30 19.36
CA ALA A 280 -3.46 2.94 20.62
C ALA A 280 -2.45 4.00 21.10
N THR A 281 -1.73 4.64 20.17
CA THR A 281 -0.83 5.76 20.48
C THR A 281 -1.60 6.97 21.00
N GLU A 282 -2.77 7.26 20.44
CA GLU A 282 -3.63 8.35 20.91
C GLU A 282 -4.20 8.06 22.30
N PHE A 283 -4.71 6.85 22.54
CA PHE A 283 -5.14 6.42 23.88
C PHE A 283 -3.98 6.46 24.90
N TYR A 284 -2.77 6.10 24.49
CA TYR A 284 -1.59 6.23 25.35
C TYR A 284 -1.28 7.68 25.74
N LYS A 285 -1.59 8.67 24.88
CA LYS A 285 -1.51 10.09 25.23
C LYS A 285 -2.63 10.48 26.19
N ILE A 286 -3.87 10.05 25.92
CA ILE A 286 -5.03 10.30 26.80
C ILE A 286 -4.71 9.79 28.22
N PHE A 287 -4.19 8.57 28.38
CA PHE A 287 -3.81 8.05 29.70
C PHE A 287 -2.74 8.89 30.42
N GLN A 288 -1.77 9.46 29.69
CA GLN A 288 -0.78 10.36 30.28
C GLN A 288 -1.42 11.67 30.76
N ASP A 289 -2.31 12.24 29.96
CA ASP A 289 -2.96 13.52 30.26
C ASP A 289 -4.01 13.37 31.39
N GLU A 290 -4.69 12.22 31.49
CA GLU A 290 -5.59 11.91 32.60
C GLU A 290 -4.85 11.72 33.94
N ILE A 291 -3.69 11.07 33.94
CA ILE A 291 -2.82 10.99 35.14
C ILE A 291 -2.41 12.39 35.61
N GLY A 292 -2.26 13.33 34.67
CA GLY A 292 -1.87 14.70 34.95
C GLY A 292 -3.02 15.67 35.24
N GLU A 293 -4.28 15.21 35.13
CA GLU A 293 -5.48 16.03 35.20
C GLU A 293 -5.37 17.31 34.34
N VAL A 294 -4.89 17.16 33.09
CA VAL A 294 -4.57 18.30 32.20
C VAL A 294 -5.79 19.19 31.92
N TYR A 295 -7.00 18.66 32.05
CA TYR A 295 -8.25 19.43 31.95
C TYR A 295 -8.39 20.49 33.07
N LEU A 296 -7.74 20.33 34.23
CA LEU A 296 -7.72 21.33 35.32
C LEU A 296 -6.58 22.34 35.16
N LYS A 297 -5.46 21.93 34.58
CA LYS A 297 -4.24 22.75 34.44
C LYS A 297 -3.77 22.75 32.99
N SER A 298 -4.25 23.74 32.24
CA SER A 298 -3.77 24.00 30.89
C SER A 298 -2.29 24.40 30.95
N ASN A 299 -1.46 23.76 30.11
CA ASN A 299 -0.01 24.00 29.96
C ASN A 299 0.92 23.40 31.04
N PRO A 300 0.97 22.06 31.21
CA PRO A 300 1.98 21.42 32.03
C PRO A 300 3.39 21.52 31.43
N THR A 301 4.40 21.55 32.29
CA THR A 301 5.81 21.60 31.87
C THR A 301 6.26 20.26 31.28
N ARG A 302 7.37 20.29 30.52
CA ARG A 302 7.98 19.08 29.95
C ARG A 302 8.37 18.05 31.02
N GLU A 303 8.80 18.51 32.19
CA GLU A 303 9.18 17.64 33.31
C GLU A 303 7.96 16.95 33.93
N GLN A 304 6.85 17.67 34.09
CA GLN A 304 5.59 17.09 34.56
C GLN A 304 5.10 16.00 33.61
N ARG A 305 5.06 16.28 32.30
CA ARG A 305 4.69 15.28 31.28
C ARG A 305 5.59 14.06 31.30
N ARG A 306 6.90 14.25 31.51
CA ARG A 306 7.86 13.14 31.65
C ARG A 306 7.59 12.30 32.90
N SER A 307 7.22 12.95 34.01
CA SER A 307 6.84 12.28 35.25
C SER A 307 5.58 11.41 35.08
N TRP A 308 4.54 11.95 34.44
CA TRP A 308 3.29 11.21 34.17
C TRP A 308 3.51 10.01 33.24
N ARG A 309 4.32 10.18 32.18
CA ARG A 309 4.72 9.05 31.33
C ARG A 309 5.44 7.96 32.12
N SER A 310 6.38 8.33 32.99
CA SER A 310 7.09 7.38 33.86
C SER A 310 6.15 6.65 34.81
N ALA A 311 5.15 7.35 35.37
CA ALA A 311 4.13 6.75 36.22
C ALA A 311 3.25 5.75 35.44
N LEU A 312 2.77 6.14 34.25
CA LEU A 312 2.00 5.26 33.36
C LEU A 312 2.80 4.00 33.00
N ASP A 313 4.03 4.17 32.55
CA ASP A 313 4.92 3.07 32.15
C ASP A 313 5.20 2.09 33.29
N LYS A 314 5.37 2.59 34.52
CA LYS A 314 5.51 1.74 35.72
C LYS A 314 4.25 0.93 35.98
N GLN A 315 3.08 1.55 35.85
CA GLN A 315 1.80 0.87 36.09
C GLN A 315 1.50 -0.18 35.03
N LEU A 316 1.71 0.13 33.74
CA LEU A 316 1.56 -0.80 32.62
C LEU A 316 2.53 -1.98 32.75
N ARG A 317 3.76 -1.75 33.21
CA ARG A 317 4.72 -2.82 33.50
C ARG A 317 4.24 -3.73 34.64
N LYS A 318 3.75 -3.15 35.73
CA LYS A 318 3.33 -3.91 36.93
C LYS A 318 2.14 -4.82 36.61
N ASN A 319 1.10 -4.26 36.00
CA ASN A 319 -0.21 -4.90 35.86
C ASN A 319 -0.36 -5.64 34.53
N LEU A 320 0.03 -5.02 33.42
CA LEU A 320 -0.13 -5.60 32.08
C LEU A 320 1.13 -6.29 31.56
N LYS A 321 2.24 -6.28 32.32
CA LYS A 321 3.55 -6.82 31.90
C LYS A 321 4.02 -6.23 30.56
N LEU A 322 3.82 -4.93 30.38
CA LEU A 322 4.26 -4.18 29.21
C LEU A 322 5.56 -3.44 29.50
N LYS A 323 6.59 -3.66 28.67
CA LYS A 323 7.84 -2.88 28.73
C LYS A 323 7.65 -1.60 27.92
N PRO A 324 8.08 -0.42 28.41
CA PRO A 324 8.04 0.82 27.64
C PRO A 324 8.73 0.65 26.28
N VAL A 325 8.12 1.19 25.24
CA VAL A 325 8.61 1.12 23.85
C VAL A 325 8.90 2.53 23.36
N MET A 326 9.90 2.66 22.47
CA MET A 326 10.26 3.95 21.87
C MET A 326 9.23 4.37 20.81
N ARG A 327 8.86 3.43 19.93
CA ARG A 327 7.78 3.56 18.95
C ARG A 327 6.73 2.50 19.24
N MET A 328 5.46 2.90 19.22
CA MET A 328 4.33 1.98 19.40
C MET A 328 4.35 0.93 18.28
N ASN A 329 4.28 -0.35 18.64
CA ASN A 329 4.16 -1.44 17.69
C ASN A 329 2.80 -2.14 17.87
N GLY A 330 2.39 -2.93 16.87
CA GLY A 330 1.07 -3.58 16.88
C GLY A 330 0.85 -4.53 18.06
N ASN A 331 1.90 -5.22 18.54
CA ASN A 331 1.77 -6.11 19.70
C ASN A 331 1.51 -5.34 20.99
N TYR A 332 2.16 -4.19 21.18
CA TYR A 332 1.89 -3.31 22.31
C TYR A 332 0.48 -2.73 22.19
N ALA A 333 0.08 -2.24 21.01
CA ALA A 333 -1.25 -1.69 20.76
C ALA A 333 -2.36 -2.67 21.15
N ARG A 334 -2.31 -3.91 20.65
CA ARG A 334 -3.32 -4.95 20.96
C ARG A 334 -3.41 -5.28 22.46
N ARG A 335 -2.29 -5.23 23.18
CA ARG A 335 -2.27 -5.49 24.64
C ARG A 335 -2.67 -4.28 25.47
N LEU A 336 -2.47 -3.07 24.95
CA LEU A 336 -2.88 -1.83 25.62
C LEU A 336 -4.40 -1.63 25.49
N MET A 337 -4.98 -1.98 24.35
CA MET A 337 -6.40 -1.79 24.01
C MET A 337 -7.28 -2.92 24.55
N THR A 338 -7.09 -3.30 25.81
CA THR A 338 -7.93 -4.28 26.53
C THR A 338 -8.68 -3.62 27.68
N ARG A 339 -9.78 -4.24 28.12
CA ARG A 339 -10.56 -3.77 29.28
C ARG A 339 -9.83 -3.97 30.60
#